data_AF-A0A448WQ23-F1
#
_entry.id   AF-A0A448WQ23-F1
#
_cell.length_a   1.000
_cell.length_b   1.000
_cell.length_c   1.000
_cell.angle_alpha   90.00
_cell.angle_beta   90.00
_cell.angle_gamma   90.00
#
_symmetry.space_group_name_H-M   'P 1'
#
loop_
_entity.id
_entity.type
_entity.pdbx_description
1 polymer ?
#
loop_
_entity_poly.entity_id
_entity_poly.type
_entity_poly.pdbx_seq_one_letter_code
_entity_poly.pdbx_strand_id
1 'polypeptide(L)'
;MEVIEQLAIAEQTEAQIDTAREGYRPCSQRAAILFFVLNDLGLIDPMYQFALDAYIDLFNLSIEKSPRSPKLEERILHLNDYHTYCVYRYTCRGLFERHKLLFSFHICLKILEAAGKLNQEEYNFFLRGGVVLDQENQMDNPCSTWLSDQSWDHISELDKLANFHGLVTSFEQYARDWNLWYTSAEPETSQLPGEWDNTTNEFQRMLIVRSLRPDRVSFCATGFIVNNLGSRFVEPPVLEMKQVLEDSTTRTPLIFVLSPGVDPTSSLLVLAENCGMAKKFNCLSLGQGQAPIATRLIREGVREGNWVFLANCHLALSWMPMLEKLVENLATDEPHAEFRLWLSSSPNAAFPISILQAGIKITTEPPKGIRANMKRLYHLIKVSPD
;
A
#
# COMPACT_ATOMS: atom_id res chain seq x y z
N MET A 1 -27.51 32.75 -39.39
CA MET A 1 -28.15 33.08 -38.11
C MET A 1 -28.13 31.86 -37.20
N GLU A 2 -28.68 30.72 -37.63
CA GLU A 2 -28.67 29.44 -36.89
C GLU A 2 -27.25 28.95 -36.51
N VAL A 3 -26.27 29.07 -37.41
CA VAL A 3 -24.87 28.71 -37.13
C VAL A 3 -24.22 29.61 -36.08
N ILE A 4 -24.59 30.89 -36.02
CA ILE A 4 -24.01 31.86 -35.05
C ILE A 4 -24.57 31.57 -33.65
N GLU A 5 -25.86 31.23 -33.56
CA GLU A 5 -26.50 30.86 -32.30
C GLU A 5 -25.97 29.52 -31.77
N GLN A 6 -25.76 28.54 -32.66
CA GLN A 6 -25.11 27.27 -32.29
C GLN A 6 -23.66 27.47 -31.81
N LEU A 7 -22.89 28.36 -32.45
CA LEU A 7 -21.54 28.70 -32.00
C LEU A 7 -21.55 29.35 -30.61
N ALA A 8 -22.47 30.28 -30.34
CA ALA A 8 -22.58 30.92 -29.03
C ALA A 8 -22.96 29.91 -27.91
N ILE A 9 -23.87 28.97 -28.21
CA ILE A 9 -24.22 27.88 -27.26
C ILE A 9 -23.02 26.96 -27.03
N ALA A 10 -22.25 26.65 -28.07
CA ALA A 10 -21.06 25.82 -27.96
C ALA A 10 -19.99 26.49 -27.08
N GLU A 11 -19.71 27.78 -27.28
CA GLU A 11 -18.76 28.55 -26.47
C GLU A 11 -19.19 28.60 -24.99
N GLN A 12 -20.48 28.83 -24.72
CA GLN A 12 -21.00 28.83 -23.36
C GLN A 12 -20.90 27.44 -22.71
N THR A 13 -21.17 26.39 -23.46
CA THR A 13 -21.07 25.00 -22.99
C THR A 13 -19.61 24.64 -22.70
N GLU A 14 -18.67 25.03 -23.57
CA GLU A 14 -17.24 24.82 -23.38
C GLU A 14 -16.74 25.50 -22.09
N ALA A 15 -17.10 26.76 -21.87
CA ALA A 15 -16.75 27.49 -20.65
C ALA A 15 -17.31 26.82 -19.38
N GLN A 16 -18.53 26.27 -19.43
CA GLN A 16 -19.12 25.51 -18.32
C GLN A 16 -18.38 24.19 -18.07
N ILE A 17 -18.02 23.46 -19.12
CA ILE A 17 -17.24 22.22 -19.03
C ILE A 17 -15.87 22.51 -18.41
N ASP A 18 -15.17 23.54 -18.86
CA ASP A 18 -13.85 23.88 -18.33
C ASP A 18 -13.92 24.33 -16.87
N THR A 19 -14.92 25.11 -16.50
CA THR A 19 -15.16 25.46 -15.09
C THR A 19 -15.38 24.21 -14.22
N ALA A 20 -16.17 23.25 -14.72
CA ALA A 20 -16.39 21.98 -14.02
C ALA A 20 -15.10 21.14 -13.92
N ARG A 21 -14.31 21.07 -15.00
CA ARG A 21 -13.03 20.35 -15.04
C ARG A 21 -12.03 20.92 -14.04
N GLU A 22 -11.87 22.23 -14.00
CA GLU A 22 -11.01 22.89 -13.00
C GLU A 22 -11.48 22.63 -11.58
N GLY A 23 -12.80 22.64 -11.36
CA GLY A 23 -13.40 22.27 -10.09
C GLY A 23 -12.96 20.90 -9.57
N TYR A 24 -12.90 19.88 -10.44
CA TYR A 24 -12.51 18.52 -10.05
C TYR A 24 -11.00 18.23 -10.13
N ARG A 25 -10.17 19.17 -10.58
CA ARG A 25 -8.71 19.01 -10.68
C ARG A 25 -8.05 18.47 -9.39
N PRO A 26 -8.43 18.91 -8.17
CA PRO A 26 -7.86 18.36 -6.94
C PRO A 26 -8.12 16.85 -6.76
N CYS A 27 -9.26 16.35 -7.25
CA CYS A 27 -9.58 14.93 -7.23
C CYS A 27 -8.67 14.14 -8.18
N SER A 28 -8.48 14.64 -9.40
CA SER A 28 -7.57 14.04 -10.38
C SER A 28 -6.11 14.04 -9.90
N GLN A 29 -5.67 15.11 -9.22
CA GLN A 29 -4.34 15.18 -8.60
C GLN A 29 -4.19 14.13 -7.50
N ARG A 30 -5.18 13.99 -6.60
CA ARG A 30 -5.17 12.94 -5.56
C ARG A 30 -5.08 11.55 -6.18
N ALA A 31 -5.88 11.27 -7.21
CA ALA A 31 -5.83 9.99 -7.90
C ALA A 31 -4.45 9.72 -8.53
N ALA A 32 -3.91 10.69 -9.26
CA ALA A 32 -2.57 10.56 -9.86
C ALA A 32 -1.50 10.25 -8.80
N ILE A 33 -1.49 10.94 -7.66
CA ILE A 33 -0.57 10.68 -6.55
C ILE A 33 -0.68 9.24 -6.06
N LEU A 34 -1.91 8.76 -5.83
CA LEU A 34 -2.14 7.40 -5.34
C LEU A 34 -1.70 6.35 -6.35
N PHE A 35 -1.91 6.57 -7.64
CA PHE A 35 -1.43 5.67 -8.69
C PHE A 35 0.10 5.56 -8.70
N PHE A 36 0.82 6.69 -8.62
CA PHE A 36 2.28 6.66 -8.56
C PHE A 36 2.80 5.99 -7.28
N VAL A 37 2.14 6.20 -6.14
CA VAL A 37 2.43 5.47 -4.90
C VAL A 37 2.27 3.96 -5.08
N LEU A 38 1.26 3.50 -5.83
CA LEU A 38 1.10 2.07 -6.16
C LEU A 38 2.21 1.56 -7.07
N ASN A 39 2.59 2.35 -8.08
CA ASN A 39 3.64 1.98 -9.03
C ASN A 39 5.00 1.85 -8.34
N ASP A 40 5.29 2.72 -7.36
CA ASP A 40 6.51 2.65 -6.55
C ASP A 40 6.63 1.34 -5.75
N LEU A 41 5.51 0.66 -5.44
CA LEU A 41 5.56 -0.62 -4.71
C LEU A 41 6.27 -1.71 -5.50
N GLY A 42 6.31 -1.63 -6.82
CA GLY A 42 7.08 -2.56 -7.66
C GLY A 42 8.58 -2.51 -7.39
N LEU A 43 9.09 -1.42 -6.80
CA LEU A 43 10.49 -1.31 -6.35
C LEU A 43 10.75 -2.05 -5.04
N ILE A 44 9.70 -2.34 -4.26
CA ILE A 44 9.79 -3.04 -2.97
C ILE A 44 9.73 -4.55 -3.17
N ASP A 45 8.77 -5.02 -3.98
CA ASP A 45 8.62 -6.44 -4.32
C ASP A 45 8.18 -6.57 -5.78
N PRO A 46 8.83 -7.46 -6.58
CA PRO A 46 8.49 -7.61 -7.99
C PRO A 46 7.04 -8.05 -8.23
N MET A 47 6.38 -8.66 -7.23
CA MET A 47 4.98 -9.08 -7.34
C MET A 47 3.98 -7.92 -7.17
N TYR A 48 4.42 -6.74 -6.74
CA TYR A 48 3.57 -5.56 -6.50
C TYR A 48 3.36 -4.74 -7.77
N GLN A 49 2.80 -5.39 -8.79
CA GLN A 49 2.47 -4.75 -10.07
C GLN A 49 0.98 -4.45 -10.12
N PHE A 50 0.62 -3.23 -10.53
CA PHE A 50 -0.77 -2.79 -10.64
C PHE A 50 -1.01 -2.20 -12.04
N ALA A 51 -2.08 -2.63 -12.70
CA ALA A 51 -2.47 -2.06 -13.99
C ALA A 51 -3.09 -0.68 -13.81
N LEU A 52 -2.85 0.22 -14.77
CA LEU A 52 -3.56 1.50 -14.84
C LEU A 52 -5.06 1.30 -15.06
N ASP A 53 -5.46 0.36 -15.93
CA ASP A 53 -6.87 0.10 -16.21
C ASP A 53 -7.62 -0.36 -14.95
N ALA A 54 -7.04 -1.29 -14.19
CA ALA A 54 -7.61 -1.74 -12.91
C ALA A 54 -7.69 -0.60 -11.88
N TYR A 55 -6.73 0.33 -11.91
CA TYR A 55 -6.76 1.53 -11.07
C TYR A 55 -7.88 2.50 -11.48
N ILE A 56 -8.09 2.69 -12.78
CA ILE A 56 -9.18 3.51 -13.34
C ILE A 56 -10.54 2.91 -12.94
N ASP A 57 -10.70 1.59 -13.03
CA ASP A 57 -11.93 0.91 -12.59
C ASP A 57 -12.18 1.13 -11.08
N LEU A 58 -11.14 1.04 -10.26
CA LEU A 58 -11.22 1.33 -8.83
C LEU A 58 -11.60 2.80 -8.55
N PHE A 59 -11.10 3.73 -9.37
CA PHE A 59 -11.45 5.15 -9.30
C PHE A 59 -12.91 5.41 -9.70
N ASN A 60 -13.39 4.80 -10.78
CA ASN A 60 -14.79 4.86 -11.19
C ASN A 60 -15.72 4.31 -10.10
N LEU A 61 -15.37 3.16 -9.52
CA LEU A 61 -16.09 2.58 -8.38
C LEU A 61 -16.14 3.55 -7.18
N SER A 62 -15.04 4.28 -6.96
CA SER A 62 -14.96 5.28 -5.90
C SER A 62 -15.86 6.48 -6.17
N ILE A 63 -15.98 6.92 -7.44
CA ILE A 63 -16.91 7.98 -7.84
C ILE A 63 -18.35 7.55 -7.58
N GLU A 64 -18.71 6.31 -7.92
CA GLU A 64 -20.05 5.77 -7.74
C GLU A 64 -20.44 5.61 -6.26
N LYS A 65 -19.54 5.04 -5.45
CA LYS A 65 -19.83 4.65 -4.06
C LYS A 65 -19.58 5.74 -3.02
N SER A 66 -18.79 6.76 -3.34
CA SER A 66 -18.51 7.86 -2.41
C SER A 66 -19.77 8.70 -2.14
N PRO A 67 -19.93 9.27 -0.91
CA PRO A 67 -21.06 10.12 -0.58
C PRO A 67 -21.20 11.33 -1.52
N ARG A 68 -22.40 11.52 -2.09
CA ARG A 68 -22.71 12.67 -2.94
C ARG A 68 -22.96 13.92 -2.09
N SER A 69 -22.54 15.09 -2.57
CA SER A 69 -22.88 16.40 -1.99
C SER A 69 -23.21 17.38 -3.12
N PRO A 70 -24.21 18.27 -2.94
CA PRO A 70 -24.49 19.34 -3.89
C PRO A 70 -23.40 20.42 -3.92
N LYS A 71 -22.58 20.53 -2.85
CA LYS A 71 -21.45 21.44 -2.80
C LYS A 71 -20.21 20.75 -3.33
N LEU A 72 -19.58 21.37 -4.32
CA LEU A 72 -18.42 20.82 -5.01
C LEU A 72 -17.26 20.52 -4.06
N GLU A 73 -16.94 21.44 -3.15
CA GLU A 73 -15.83 21.29 -2.18
C GLU A 73 -16.02 20.06 -1.27
N GLU A 74 -17.22 19.90 -0.69
CA GLU A 74 -17.57 18.74 0.12
C GLU A 74 -17.54 17.45 -0.71
N ARG A 75 -18.02 17.50 -1.96
CA ARG A 75 -17.95 16.34 -2.87
C ARG A 75 -16.51 15.92 -3.16
N ILE A 76 -15.60 16.86 -3.37
CA ILE A 76 -14.18 16.59 -3.58
C ILE A 76 -13.57 15.94 -2.34
N LEU A 77 -13.89 16.42 -1.14
CA LEU A 77 -13.43 15.82 0.12
C LEU A 77 -13.90 14.37 0.25
N HIS A 78 -15.19 14.10 0.00
CA HIS A 78 -15.73 12.74 0.04
C HIS A 78 -15.10 11.81 -1.00
N LEU A 79 -14.86 12.30 -2.22
CA LEU A 79 -14.19 11.55 -3.28
C LEU A 79 -12.76 11.18 -2.87
N ASN A 80 -11.99 12.18 -2.44
CA ASN A 80 -10.60 11.99 -2.02
C ASN A 80 -10.50 11.05 -0.82
N ASP A 81 -11.34 11.24 0.19
CA ASP A 81 -11.35 10.39 1.39
C ASP A 81 -11.69 8.94 1.07
N TYR A 82 -12.79 8.74 0.32
CA TYR A 82 -13.24 7.40 -0.07
C TYR A 82 -12.21 6.71 -0.95
N HIS A 83 -11.74 7.39 -2.00
CA HIS A 83 -10.81 6.79 -2.95
C HIS A 83 -9.46 6.45 -2.30
N THR A 84 -8.92 7.34 -1.45
CA THR A 84 -7.68 7.08 -0.71
C THR A 84 -7.79 5.81 0.14
N TYR A 85 -8.91 5.64 0.85
CA TYR A 85 -9.14 4.44 1.65
C TYR A 85 -9.42 3.21 0.79
N CYS A 86 -10.11 3.37 -0.34
CA CYS A 86 -10.39 2.29 -1.29
C CYS A 86 -9.09 1.72 -1.87
N VAL A 87 -8.17 2.58 -2.31
CA VAL A 87 -6.81 2.22 -2.75
C VAL A 87 -6.04 1.52 -1.64
N TYR A 88 -6.03 2.10 -0.43
CA TYR A 88 -5.36 1.47 0.72
C TYR A 88 -5.86 0.04 0.96
N ARG A 89 -7.18 -0.16 1.04
CA ARG A 89 -7.79 -1.46 1.28
C ARG A 89 -7.50 -2.47 0.17
N TYR A 90 -7.67 -2.04 -1.09
CA TYR A 90 -7.46 -2.90 -2.25
C TYR A 90 -6.01 -3.42 -2.28
N THR A 91 -5.05 -2.52 -2.09
CA THR A 91 -3.63 -2.85 -2.14
C THR A 91 -3.20 -3.68 -0.94
N CYS A 92 -3.67 -3.39 0.28
CA CYS A 92 -3.32 -4.16 1.47
C CYS A 92 -3.70 -5.65 1.41
N ARG A 93 -4.60 -6.07 0.51
CA ARG A 93 -4.91 -7.49 0.28
C ARG A 93 -3.73 -8.25 -0.34
N GLY A 94 -2.94 -7.58 -1.16
CA GLY A 94 -1.80 -8.15 -1.87
C GLY A 94 -0.43 -7.78 -1.29
N LEU A 95 -0.38 -7.03 -0.18
CA LEU A 95 0.86 -6.65 0.49
C LEU A 95 1.16 -7.53 1.68
N PHE A 96 2.44 -7.92 1.79
CA PHE A 96 2.95 -8.54 3.00
C PHE A 96 2.82 -7.58 4.20
N GLU A 97 2.59 -8.12 5.38
CA GLU A 97 2.32 -7.37 6.61
C GLU A 97 3.43 -6.35 6.92
N ARG A 98 4.69 -6.73 6.65
CA ARG A 98 5.86 -5.85 6.84
C ARG A 98 5.84 -4.59 5.96
N HIS A 99 5.09 -4.58 4.86
CA HIS A 99 5.07 -3.45 3.90
C HIS A 99 3.83 -2.56 4.06
N LYS A 100 2.81 -2.97 4.84
CA LYS A 100 1.55 -2.22 4.95
C LYS A 100 1.70 -0.86 5.62
N LEU A 101 2.47 -0.79 6.71
CA LEU A 101 2.75 0.48 7.39
C LEU A 101 3.56 1.41 6.50
N LEU A 102 4.58 0.88 5.81
CA LEU A 102 5.39 1.63 4.84
C LEU A 102 4.53 2.24 3.73
N PHE A 103 3.64 1.43 3.14
CA PHE A 103 2.72 1.89 2.11
C PHE A 103 1.79 3.00 2.62
N SER A 104 1.21 2.83 3.80
CA SER A 104 0.35 3.83 4.43
C SER A 104 1.09 5.15 4.72
N PHE A 105 2.34 5.03 5.20
CA PHE A 105 3.21 6.18 5.43
C PHE A 105 3.57 6.89 4.12
N HIS A 106 3.86 6.14 3.05
CA HIS A 106 4.15 6.68 1.72
C HIS A 106 2.95 7.44 1.14
N ILE A 107 1.73 6.90 1.27
CA ILE A 107 0.49 7.62 0.92
C ILE A 107 0.45 8.95 1.68
N CYS A 108 0.59 8.91 3.01
CA CYS A 108 0.49 10.10 3.86
C CYS A 108 1.49 11.19 3.44
N LEU A 109 2.77 10.83 3.30
CA LEU A 109 3.84 11.74 2.90
C LEU A 109 3.58 12.35 1.52
N LYS A 110 3.23 11.54 0.51
CA LYS A 110 2.98 12.02 -0.85
C LYS A 110 1.76 12.94 -0.93
N ILE A 111 0.74 12.68 -0.10
CA ILE A 111 -0.43 13.55 0.04
C ILE A 111 -0.04 14.91 0.64
N LEU A 112 0.79 14.92 1.69
CA LEU A 112 1.24 16.14 2.37
C LEU A 112 2.25 16.94 1.53
N GLU A 113 3.14 16.25 0.84
CA GLU A 113 4.08 16.82 -0.12
C GLU A 113 3.35 17.59 -1.21
N ALA A 114 2.35 16.98 -1.86
CA ALA A 114 1.54 17.66 -2.87
C ALA A 114 0.72 18.84 -2.32
N ALA A 115 0.41 18.84 -1.02
CA ALA A 115 -0.26 19.94 -0.34
C ALA A 115 0.71 21.05 0.13
N GLY A 116 2.02 20.91 -0.11
CA GLY A 116 3.04 21.86 0.35
C GLY A 116 3.22 21.87 1.87
N LYS A 117 2.80 20.81 2.57
CA LYS A 117 2.85 20.70 4.03
C LYS A 117 4.06 19.91 4.55
N LEU A 118 5.00 19.58 3.66
CA LEU A 118 6.20 18.83 3.98
C LEU A 118 7.43 19.65 3.58
N ASN A 119 8.34 19.89 4.54
CA ASN A 119 9.63 20.49 4.23
C ASN A 119 10.52 19.45 3.54
N GLN A 120 11.00 19.77 2.34
CA GLN A 120 11.77 18.86 1.50
C GLN A 120 13.18 18.58 2.05
N GLU A 121 13.81 19.53 2.71
CA GLU A 121 15.12 19.33 3.34
C GLU A 121 14.99 18.38 4.54
N GLU A 122 13.99 18.62 5.39
CA GLU A 122 13.67 17.75 6.53
C GLU A 122 13.27 16.34 6.06
N TYR A 123 12.49 16.22 4.97
CA TYR A 123 12.11 14.92 4.43
C TYR A 123 13.31 14.15 3.87
N ASN A 124 14.19 14.82 3.12
CA ASN A 124 15.42 14.21 2.63
C ASN A 124 16.33 13.76 3.77
N PHE A 125 16.43 14.57 4.84
CA PHE A 125 17.15 14.19 6.05
C PHE A 125 16.52 12.96 6.71
N PHE A 126 15.20 12.92 6.86
CA PHE A 126 14.51 11.76 7.45
C PHE A 126 14.83 10.44 6.71
N LEU A 127 14.91 10.49 5.37
CA LEU A 127 15.21 9.32 4.54
C LEU A 127 16.69 8.89 4.61
N ARG A 128 17.62 9.84 4.62
CA ARG A 128 19.06 9.57 4.47
C ARG A 128 19.82 9.53 5.80
N GLY A 129 19.32 10.23 6.80
CA GLY A 129 20.04 10.57 8.02
C GLY A 129 21.11 11.65 7.78
N GLY A 130 21.78 12.03 8.87
CA GLY A 130 22.96 12.89 8.80
C GLY A 130 24.19 12.11 8.35
N VAL A 131 24.91 12.64 7.35
CA VAL A 131 26.24 12.18 6.94
C VAL A 131 27.18 13.36 7.05
N VAL A 132 28.14 13.27 7.96
CA VAL A 132 29.15 14.31 8.17
C VAL A 132 30.21 14.20 7.07
N LEU A 133 30.31 15.23 6.24
CA LEU A 133 31.31 15.30 5.17
C LEU A 133 32.63 15.93 5.65
N ASP A 134 32.55 16.81 6.65
CA ASP A 134 33.67 17.55 7.20
C ASP A 134 33.81 17.26 8.70
N GLN A 135 34.49 16.16 9.00
CA GLN A 135 34.67 15.65 10.35
C GLN A 135 35.61 16.52 11.19
N GLU A 136 36.47 17.32 10.55
CA GLU A 136 37.45 18.17 11.24
C GLU A 136 36.80 19.41 11.88
N ASN A 137 35.70 19.91 11.30
CA ASN A 137 34.95 21.06 11.80
C ASN A 137 33.68 20.69 12.58
N GLN A 138 33.41 19.39 12.75
CA GLN A 138 32.29 18.91 13.56
C GLN A 138 32.57 19.20 15.04
N MET A 139 31.56 19.67 15.78
CA MET A 139 31.69 19.81 17.23
C MET A 139 31.86 18.43 17.88
N ASP A 140 32.75 18.36 18.88
CA ASP A 140 32.95 17.14 19.67
C ASP A 140 31.65 16.70 20.35
N ASN A 141 31.42 15.39 20.43
CA ASN A 141 30.25 14.83 21.09
C ASN A 141 30.29 15.11 22.61
N PRO A 142 29.43 16.00 23.14
CA PRO A 142 29.41 16.34 24.57
C PRO A 142 28.88 15.18 25.44
N CYS A 143 28.28 14.18 24.80
CA CYS A 143 27.57 13.05 25.40
C CYS A 143 28.20 11.69 25.03
N SER A 144 29.51 11.67 24.72
CA SER A 144 30.26 10.48 24.28
C SER A 144 30.23 9.27 25.22
N THR A 145 29.79 9.44 26.47
CA THR A 145 29.63 8.34 27.43
C THR A 145 28.43 7.43 27.14
N TRP A 146 27.42 7.92 26.42
CA TRP A 146 26.18 7.17 26.15
C TRP A 146 25.61 7.35 24.74
N LEU A 147 25.98 8.43 24.05
CA LEU A 147 25.58 8.70 22.67
C LEU A 147 26.66 8.23 21.71
N SER A 148 26.32 7.36 20.75
CA SER A 148 27.25 6.89 19.73
C SER A 148 27.63 8.01 18.76
N ASP A 149 28.83 7.89 18.17
CA ASP A 149 29.31 8.84 17.16
C ASP A 149 28.34 8.92 15.97
N GLN A 150 27.77 7.80 15.53
CA GLN A 150 26.76 7.79 14.46
C GLN A 150 25.50 8.61 14.81
N SER A 151 25.00 8.48 16.03
CA SER A 151 23.84 9.28 16.46
C SER A 151 24.21 10.75 16.61
N TRP A 152 25.46 11.04 17.00
CA TRP A 152 25.98 12.40 17.04
C TRP A 152 26.15 13.03 15.65
N ASP A 153 26.60 12.26 14.66
CA ASP A 153 26.63 12.66 13.26
C ASP A 153 25.22 13.07 12.78
N HIS A 154 24.21 12.30 13.17
CA HIS A 154 22.82 12.66 12.87
C HIS A 154 22.40 13.96 13.56
N ILE A 155 22.69 14.15 14.84
CA ILE A 155 22.32 15.38 15.57
C ILE A 155 23.03 16.62 15.02
N SER A 156 24.34 16.52 14.78
CA SER A 156 25.15 17.61 14.27
C SER A 156 24.78 18.01 12.84
N GLU A 157 24.40 17.07 11.97
CA GLU A 157 23.85 17.41 10.66
C GLU A 157 22.40 17.91 10.74
N LEU A 158 21.60 17.39 11.68
CA LEU A 158 20.23 17.87 11.90
C LEU A 158 20.22 19.34 12.31
N ASP A 159 21.15 19.76 13.17
CA ASP A 159 21.31 21.14 13.64
C ASP A 159 21.45 22.16 12.49
N LYS A 160 22.04 21.74 11.35
CA LYS A 160 22.22 22.58 10.16
C LYS A 160 20.92 22.88 9.41
N LEU A 161 19.82 22.19 9.71
CA LEU A 161 18.51 22.51 9.14
C LEU A 161 17.92 23.72 9.86
N ALA A 162 17.26 24.60 9.10
CA ALA A 162 16.80 25.91 9.59
C ALA A 162 15.94 25.86 10.87
N ASN A 163 15.12 24.82 11.04
CA ASN A 163 14.23 24.66 12.20
C ASN A 163 14.88 23.89 13.38
N PHE A 164 16.15 23.52 13.26
CA PHE A 164 16.88 22.70 14.23
C PHE A 164 18.17 23.37 14.74
N HIS A 165 18.45 24.61 14.34
CA HIS A 165 19.61 25.35 14.84
C HIS A 165 19.57 25.46 16.36
N GLY A 166 20.69 25.11 17.02
CA GLY A 166 20.82 25.11 18.48
C GLY A 166 20.53 23.75 19.12
N LEU A 167 20.22 22.72 18.34
CA LEU A 167 20.05 21.35 18.83
C LEU A 167 21.36 20.82 19.43
N VAL A 168 22.50 21.08 18.79
CA VAL A 168 23.82 20.71 19.34
C VAL A 168 24.05 21.38 20.70
N THR A 169 23.78 22.69 20.79
CA THR A 169 23.89 23.44 22.05
C THR A 169 22.93 22.92 23.13
N SER A 170 21.74 22.44 22.76
CA SER A 170 20.80 21.81 23.68
C SER A 170 21.37 20.52 24.30
N PHE A 171 22.12 19.72 23.54
CA PHE A 171 22.79 18.53 24.07
C PHE A 171 23.91 18.87 25.05
N GLU A 172 24.62 19.99 24.87
CA GLU A 172 25.62 20.47 25.82
C GLU A 172 24.97 20.95 27.14
N GLN A 173 23.88 21.72 27.04
CA GLN A 173 23.21 22.31 28.20
C GLN A 173 22.38 21.30 29.00
N TYR A 174 21.68 20.41 28.31
CA TYR A 174 20.69 19.48 28.89
C TYR A 174 21.08 18.01 28.73
N ALA A 175 22.37 17.70 28.77
CA ALA A 175 22.91 16.34 28.56
C ALA A 175 22.21 15.25 29.40
N ARG A 176 21.86 15.56 30.65
CA ARG A 176 21.17 14.61 31.55
C ARG A 176 19.73 14.33 31.10
N ASP A 177 19.01 15.37 30.68
CA ASP A 177 17.61 15.24 30.27
C ASP A 177 17.50 14.53 28.92
N TRP A 178 18.43 14.80 28.00
CA TRP A 178 18.57 14.05 26.75
C TRP A 178 18.90 12.58 26.98
N ASN A 179 19.75 12.24 27.94
CA ASN A 179 20.02 10.84 28.29
C ASN A 179 18.78 10.17 28.90
N LEU A 180 18.03 10.87 29.77
CA LEU A 180 16.78 10.35 30.33
C LEU A 180 15.74 10.10 29.23
N TRP A 181 15.61 11.03 28.29
CA TRP A 181 14.74 10.87 27.12
C TRP A 181 15.19 9.70 26.25
N TYR A 182 16.48 9.62 25.91
CA TYR A 182 17.07 8.58 25.07
C TYR A 182 16.89 7.18 25.66
N THR A 183 17.02 7.03 26.98
CA THR A 183 16.86 5.76 27.71
C THR A 183 15.41 5.41 28.06
N SER A 184 14.46 6.32 27.81
CA SER A 184 13.03 6.05 27.97
C SER A 184 12.58 4.87 27.10
N ALA A 185 11.60 4.11 27.59
CA ALA A 185 11.00 3.02 26.81
C ALA A 185 10.19 3.55 25.62
N GLU A 186 9.56 4.72 25.79
CA GLU A 186 8.64 5.35 24.82
C GLU A 186 9.03 6.84 24.64
N PRO A 187 10.23 7.12 24.10
CA PRO A 187 10.72 8.49 23.92
C PRO A 187 9.85 9.30 22.95
N GLU A 188 9.21 8.65 21.97
CA GLU A 188 8.39 9.33 20.98
C GLU A 188 7.15 10.01 21.57
N THR A 189 6.66 9.56 22.73
CA THR A 189 5.54 10.18 23.48
C THR A 189 5.99 11.01 24.67
N SER A 190 7.26 10.92 25.06
CA SER A 190 7.85 11.63 26.20
C SER A 190 8.25 13.05 25.83
N GLN A 191 8.00 14.06 26.68
CA GLN A 191 8.35 15.45 26.37
C GLN A 191 9.81 15.61 25.95
N LEU A 192 10.06 16.36 24.87
CA LEU A 192 11.43 16.65 24.44
C LEU A 192 12.12 17.60 25.45
N PRO A 193 13.42 17.43 25.71
CA PRO A 193 14.16 18.31 26.61
C PRO A 193 14.16 19.79 26.18
N GLY A 194 14.17 20.69 27.16
CA GLY A 194 14.27 22.13 26.92
C GLY A 194 13.06 22.71 26.18
N GLU A 195 13.32 23.52 25.16
CA GLU A 195 12.28 24.18 24.34
C GLU A 195 11.80 23.35 23.15
N TRP A 196 12.43 22.20 22.88
CA TRP A 196 12.20 21.39 21.69
C TRP A 196 10.78 20.81 21.60
N ASP A 197 10.13 20.58 22.75
CA ASP A 197 8.75 20.05 22.78
C ASP A 197 7.73 21.06 22.22
N ASN A 198 7.98 22.36 22.41
CA ASN A 198 7.07 23.44 21.98
C ASN A 198 7.43 24.04 20.62
N THR A 199 8.66 23.83 20.16
CA THR A 199 9.18 24.41 18.91
C THR A 199 9.09 23.44 17.72
N THR A 200 9.03 22.14 17.98
CA THR A 200 8.95 21.12 16.92
C THR A 200 7.51 20.72 16.61
N ASN A 201 7.19 20.58 15.32
CA ASN A 201 5.96 19.91 14.91
C ASN A 201 6.10 18.37 14.96
N GLU A 202 5.01 17.66 14.70
CA GLU A 202 4.99 16.20 14.74
C GLU A 202 6.07 15.57 13.85
N PHE A 203 6.24 16.03 12.61
CA PHE A 203 7.24 15.49 11.69
C PHE A 203 8.68 15.80 12.16
N GLN A 204 8.93 17.02 12.63
CA GLN A 204 10.24 17.44 13.14
C GLN A 204 10.66 16.62 14.36
N ARG A 205 9.72 16.31 15.26
CA ARG A 205 9.94 15.38 16.36
C ARG A 205 10.33 13.97 15.85
N MET A 206 9.74 13.51 14.74
CA MET A 206 10.14 12.24 14.13
C MET A 206 11.59 12.26 13.64
N LEU A 207 12.14 13.40 13.19
CA LEU A 207 13.56 13.50 12.81
C LEU A 207 14.48 13.31 14.02
N ILE A 208 14.12 13.88 15.18
CA ILE A 208 14.88 13.70 16.43
C ILE A 208 14.83 12.23 16.86
N VAL A 209 13.64 11.61 16.86
CA VAL A 209 13.50 10.17 17.14
C VAL A 209 14.27 9.33 16.13
N ARG A 210 14.24 9.65 14.83
CA ARG A 210 15.00 8.92 13.81
C ARG A 210 16.51 9.01 14.04
N SER A 211 17.00 10.14 14.51
CA SER A 211 18.43 10.40 14.75
C SER A 211 18.95 9.66 15.98
N LEU A 212 18.11 9.50 17.01
CA LEU A 212 18.53 8.94 18.30
C LEU A 212 18.02 7.51 18.54
N ARG A 213 16.75 7.25 18.23
CA ARG A 213 16.01 6.02 18.55
C ARG A 213 15.30 5.46 17.30
N PRO A 214 16.07 4.97 16.31
CA PRO A 214 15.51 4.47 15.05
C PRO A 214 14.53 3.30 15.25
N ASP A 215 14.66 2.55 16.35
CA ASP A 215 13.74 1.47 16.74
C ASP A 215 12.31 1.96 17.03
N ARG A 216 12.14 3.25 17.36
CA ARG A 216 10.83 3.86 17.68
C ARG A 216 10.18 4.59 16.50
N VAL A 217 10.83 4.65 15.34
CA VAL A 217 10.34 5.38 14.16
C VAL A 217 9.03 4.79 13.62
N SER A 218 8.81 3.48 13.74
CA SER A 218 7.55 2.85 13.33
C SER A 218 6.35 3.32 14.15
N PHE A 219 6.53 3.58 15.44
CA PHE A 219 5.50 4.14 16.32
C PHE A 219 5.20 5.59 15.96
N CYS A 220 6.25 6.39 15.70
CA CYS A 220 6.12 7.75 15.18
C CYS A 220 5.31 7.78 13.88
N ALA A 221 5.69 6.94 12.90
CA ALA A 221 4.99 6.86 11.62
C ALA A 221 3.52 6.46 11.80
N THR A 222 3.23 5.55 12.73
CA THR A 222 1.85 5.15 13.07
C THR A 222 1.05 6.34 13.60
N GLY A 223 1.58 7.09 14.57
CA GLY A 223 0.93 8.31 15.09
C GLY A 223 0.71 9.36 14.00
N PHE A 224 1.73 9.60 13.19
CA PHE A 224 1.69 10.55 12.08
C PHE A 224 0.60 10.22 11.05
N ILE A 225 0.46 8.94 10.69
CA ILE A 225 -0.61 8.49 9.79
C ILE A 225 -1.99 8.68 10.46
N VAL A 226 -2.13 8.32 11.73
CA VAL A 226 -3.41 8.46 12.46
C VAL A 226 -3.85 9.92 12.49
N ASN A 227 -2.94 10.84 12.74
CA ASN A 227 -3.24 12.28 12.85
C ASN A 227 -3.57 12.92 11.50
N ASN A 228 -2.99 12.43 10.39
CA ASN A 228 -3.17 13.03 9.06
C ASN A 228 -4.22 12.33 8.18
N LEU A 229 -4.34 11.00 8.26
CA LEU A 229 -5.25 10.19 7.44
C LEU A 229 -6.34 9.46 8.26
N GLY A 230 -6.10 9.25 9.56
CA GLY A 230 -7.00 8.54 10.46
C GLY A 230 -6.58 7.11 10.77
N SER A 231 -7.09 6.57 11.89
CA SER A 231 -6.70 5.26 12.43
C SER A 231 -6.96 4.06 11.50
N ARG A 232 -7.92 4.16 10.59
CA ARG A 232 -8.22 3.11 9.61
C ARG A 232 -7.08 2.82 8.62
N PHE A 233 -6.08 3.70 8.52
CA PHE A 233 -4.91 3.53 7.66
C PHE A 233 -3.74 2.80 8.35
N VAL A 234 -3.84 2.52 9.65
CA VAL A 234 -2.86 1.72 10.41
C VAL A 234 -3.47 0.41 10.92
N GLU A 235 -4.76 0.18 10.67
CA GLU A 235 -5.44 -1.08 10.93
C GLU A 235 -5.74 -1.79 9.60
N PRO A 236 -4.89 -2.73 9.15
CA PRO A 236 -5.13 -3.47 7.91
C PRO A 236 -6.51 -4.14 7.90
N PRO A 237 -7.24 -4.09 6.77
CA PRO A 237 -8.52 -4.78 6.66
C PRO A 237 -8.32 -6.29 6.78
N VAL A 238 -9.29 -6.97 7.40
CA VAL A 238 -9.33 -8.44 7.43
C VAL A 238 -9.51 -8.94 6.00
N LEU A 239 -8.69 -9.91 5.59
CA LEU A 239 -8.82 -10.55 4.29
C LEU A 239 -10.04 -11.46 4.27
N GLU A 240 -11.02 -11.14 3.44
CA GLU A 240 -12.20 -11.97 3.20
C GLU A 240 -12.14 -12.56 1.79
N MET A 241 -11.83 -13.86 1.70
CA MET A 241 -11.65 -14.56 0.40
C MET A 241 -12.88 -14.49 -0.51
N LYS A 242 -14.08 -14.51 0.08
CA LYS A 242 -15.33 -14.37 -0.66
C LYS A 242 -15.47 -12.98 -1.30
N GLN A 243 -15.09 -11.92 -0.57
CA GLN A 243 -15.10 -10.57 -1.12
C GLN A 243 -14.09 -10.44 -2.29
N VAL A 244 -12.92 -11.07 -2.17
CA VAL A 244 -11.93 -11.06 -3.26
C VAL A 244 -12.47 -11.75 -4.51
N LEU A 245 -13.21 -12.85 -4.34
CA LEU A 245 -13.89 -13.53 -5.43
C LEU A 245 -15.00 -12.66 -6.06
N GLU A 246 -15.80 -11.97 -5.26
CA GLU A 246 -16.86 -11.04 -5.72
C GLU A 246 -16.29 -9.83 -6.48
N ASP A 247 -15.11 -9.35 -6.08
CA ASP A 247 -14.39 -8.27 -6.76
C ASP A 247 -13.69 -8.76 -8.06
N SER A 248 -13.70 -10.07 -8.35
CA SER A 248 -13.05 -10.68 -9.52
C SER A 248 -14.03 -11.02 -10.63
N THR A 249 -13.55 -10.99 -11.87
CA THR A 249 -14.28 -11.49 -13.05
C THR A 249 -13.77 -12.86 -13.50
N THR A 250 -14.42 -13.46 -14.50
CA THR A 250 -13.92 -14.67 -15.17
C THR A 250 -12.60 -14.45 -15.92
N ARG A 251 -12.22 -13.19 -16.14
CA ARG A 251 -10.99 -12.78 -16.85
C ARG A 251 -9.88 -12.34 -15.90
N THR A 252 -10.16 -12.25 -14.60
CA THR A 252 -9.23 -11.75 -13.58
C THR A 252 -8.58 -12.92 -12.85
N PRO A 253 -7.27 -13.19 -13.07
CA PRO A 253 -6.57 -14.20 -12.27
C PRO A 253 -6.50 -13.80 -10.80
N LEU A 254 -6.64 -14.77 -9.91
CA LEU A 254 -6.54 -14.59 -8.47
C LEU A 254 -5.23 -15.21 -8.00
N ILE A 255 -4.31 -14.40 -7.46
CA ILE A 255 -2.91 -14.78 -7.28
C ILE A 255 -2.54 -14.75 -5.81
N PHE A 256 -2.28 -15.91 -5.22
CA PHE A 256 -1.67 -16.02 -3.90
C PHE A 256 -0.17 -15.77 -3.99
N VAL A 257 0.29 -14.68 -3.38
CA VAL A 257 1.70 -14.39 -3.15
C VAL A 257 2.09 -15.01 -1.82
N LEU A 258 2.85 -16.10 -1.88
CA LEU A 258 3.11 -16.97 -0.74
C LEU A 258 4.23 -16.44 0.14
N SER A 259 4.01 -16.57 1.45
CA SER A 259 5.11 -16.54 2.42
C SER A 259 5.68 -17.93 2.64
N PRO A 260 6.96 -18.06 3.07
CA PRO A 260 7.57 -19.36 3.35
C PRO A 260 6.73 -20.19 4.31
N GLY A 261 6.41 -21.43 3.91
CA GLY A 261 5.67 -22.38 4.75
C GLY A 261 4.15 -22.18 4.78
N VAL A 262 3.58 -21.29 3.96
CA VAL A 262 2.12 -21.12 3.84
C VAL A 262 1.58 -21.76 2.56
N ASP A 263 0.54 -22.58 2.71
CA ASP A 263 -0.21 -23.18 1.60
C ASP A 263 -1.69 -22.74 1.65
N PRO A 264 -2.21 -22.04 0.61
CA PRO A 264 -3.59 -21.59 0.57
C PRO A 264 -4.61 -22.67 0.17
N THR A 265 -4.16 -23.87 -0.25
CA THR A 265 -5.02 -24.92 -0.84
C THR A 265 -6.24 -25.24 0.01
N SER A 266 -6.07 -25.44 1.33
CA SER A 266 -7.16 -25.80 2.24
C SER A 266 -8.21 -24.69 2.33
N SER A 267 -7.76 -23.43 2.45
CA SER A 267 -8.65 -22.26 2.50
C SER A 267 -9.43 -22.06 1.20
N LEU A 268 -8.80 -22.36 0.06
CA LEU A 268 -9.43 -22.28 -1.25
C LEU A 268 -10.43 -23.42 -1.48
N LEU A 269 -10.16 -24.62 -0.99
CA LEU A 269 -11.10 -25.75 -1.07
C LEU A 269 -12.38 -25.45 -0.27
N VAL A 270 -12.25 -24.91 0.95
CA VAL A 270 -13.40 -24.48 1.76
C VAL A 270 -14.18 -23.37 1.05
N LEU A 271 -13.52 -22.42 0.40
CA LEU A 271 -14.20 -21.42 -0.42
C LEU A 271 -14.97 -22.07 -1.58
N ALA A 272 -14.36 -23.01 -2.29
CA ALA A 272 -15.00 -23.72 -3.40
C ALA A 272 -16.21 -24.52 -2.93
N GLU A 273 -16.15 -25.18 -1.77
CA GLU A 273 -17.29 -25.87 -1.14
C GLU A 273 -18.43 -24.89 -0.84
N ASN A 274 -18.14 -23.77 -0.20
CA ASN A 274 -19.12 -22.73 0.14
C ASN A 274 -19.77 -22.08 -1.10
N CYS A 275 -19.08 -22.11 -2.24
CA CYS A 275 -19.59 -21.61 -3.52
C CYS A 275 -20.22 -22.70 -4.40
N GLY A 276 -20.34 -23.95 -3.92
CA GLY A 276 -20.89 -25.06 -4.71
C GLY A 276 -19.97 -25.57 -5.84
N MET A 277 -18.70 -25.13 -5.84
CA MET A 277 -17.71 -25.41 -6.88
C MET A 277 -16.78 -26.57 -6.56
N ALA A 278 -16.93 -27.23 -5.40
CA ALA A 278 -16.05 -28.33 -4.97
C ALA A 278 -15.88 -29.44 -6.02
N LYS A 279 -16.96 -29.83 -6.71
CA LYS A 279 -16.91 -30.88 -7.76
C LYS A 279 -16.28 -30.39 -9.08
N LYS A 280 -16.23 -29.08 -9.28
CA LYS A 280 -15.64 -28.40 -10.45
C LYS A 280 -14.30 -27.74 -10.10
N PHE A 281 -13.69 -28.09 -8.97
CA PHE A 281 -12.42 -27.53 -8.51
C PHE A 281 -11.27 -28.45 -8.89
N ASN A 282 -10.38 -27.96 -9.76
CA ASN A 282 -9.20 -28.67 -10.22
C ASN A 282 -7.95 -28.04 -9.60
N CYS A 283 -7.22 -28.79 -8.79
CA CYS A 283 -5.96 -28.36 -8.19
C CYS A 283 -4.78 -29.08 -8.84
N LEU A 284 -3.76 -28.34 -9.25
CA LEU A 284 -2.54 -28.87 -9.85
C LEU A 284 -1.32 -28.13 -9.30
N SER A 285 -0.38 -28.85 -8.69
CA SER A 285 0.93 -28.27 -8.37
C SER A 285 1.83 -28.29 -9.61
N LEU A 286 2.35 -27.13 -9.99
CA LEU A 286 3.28 -27.00 -11.08
C LEU A 286 4.67 -27.52 -10.68
N GLY A 287 5.28 -28.25 -11.61
CA GLY A 287 6.57 -28.89 -11.49
C GLY A 287 6.97 -29.46 -12.85
N GLN A 288 8.03 -30.26 -12.90
CA GLN A 288 8.51 -30.82 -14.16
C GLN A 288 7.42 -31.67 -14.85
N GLY A 289 7.11 -31.36 -16.11
CA GLY A 289 6.16 -32.11 -16.94
C GLY A 289 4.67 -31.78 -16.74
N GLN A 290 4.30 -30.86 -15.84
CA GLN A 290 2.88 -30.56 -15.55
C GLN A 290 2.26 -29.49 -16.47
N ALA A 291 3.07 -28.75 -17.23
CA ALA A 291 2.62 -27.67 -18.11
C ALA A 291 1.53 -28.08 -19.14
N PRO A 292 1.59 -29.25 -19.80
CA PRO A 292 0.52 -29.68 -20.72
C PRO A 292 -0.81 -29.93 -20.00
N ILE A 293 -0.77 -30.50 -18.79
CA ILE A 293 -1.96 -30.77 -17.98
C ILE A 293 -2.58 -29.46 -17.53
N ALA A 294 -1.78 -28.51 -17.05
CA ALA A 294 -2.25 -27.17 -16.67
C ALA A 294 -2.96 -26.47 -17.83
N THR A 295 -2.36 -26.51 -19.03
CA THR A 295 -2.94 -25.92 -20.25
C THR A 295 -4.30 -26.54 -20.58
N ARG A 296 -4.42 -27.87 -20.45
CA ARG A 296 -5.69 -28.57 -20.70
C ARG A 296 -6.76 -28.17 -19.67
N LEU A 297 -6.41 -28.16 -18.39
CA LEU A 297 -7.34 -27.80 -17.30
C LEU A 297 -7.88 -26.37 -17.47
N ILE A 298 -7.03 -25.41 -17.86
CA ILE A 298 -7.48 -24.03 -18.14
C ILE A 298 -8.50 -24.04 -19.27
N ARG A 299 -8.18 -24.68 -20.42
CA ARG A 299 -9.09 -24.69 -21.58
C ARG A 299 -10.42 -25.38 -21.30
N GLU A 300 -10.40 -26.48 -20.56
CA GLU A 300 -11.61 -27.17 -20.09
C GLU A 300 -12.39 -26.28 -19.13
N GLY A 301 -11.71 -25.64 -18.17
CA GLY A 301 -12.34 -24.73 -17.23
C GLY A 301 -12.99 -23.52 -17.87
N VAL A 302 -12.37 -22.91 -18.87
CA VAL A 302 -12.95 -21.79 -19.64
C VAL A 302 -14.26 -22.20 -20.30
N ARG A 303 -14.35 -23.43 -20.81
CA ARG A 303 -15.55 -23.96 -21.49
C ARG A 303 -16.64 -24.42 -20.52
N GLU A 304 -16.26 -25.11 -19.45
CA GLU A 304 -17.19 -25.82 -18.55
C GLU A 304 -17.49 -25.07 -17.24
N GLY A 305 -16.78 -23.96 -17.00
CA GLY A 305 -16.93 -23.16 -15.79
C GLY A 305 -16.16 -23.69 -14.60
N ASN A 306 -15.10 -24.47 -14.79
CA ASN A 306 -14.35 -25.06 -13.69
C ASN A 306 -13.46 -24.02 -12.97
N TRP A 307 -13.22 -24.22 -11.69
CA TRP A 307 -12.16 -23.50 -10.99
C TRP A 307 -10.85 -24.25 -11.19
N VAL A 308 -9.80 -23.53 -11.60
CA VAL A 308 -8.48 -24.10 -11.83
C VAL A 308 -7.50 -23.42 -10.88
N PHE A 309 -6.90 -24.19 -9.99
CA PHE A 309 -5.85 -23.74 -9.09
C PHE A 309 -4.50 -24.32 -9.50
N LEU A 310 -3.57 -23.44 -9.88
CA LEU A 310 -2.19 -23.80 -10.20
C LEU A 310 -1.27 -23.40 -9.05
N ALA A 311 -0.83 -24.39 -8.28
CA ALA A 311 0.07 -24.16 -7.17
C ALA A 311 1.53 -24.06 -7.62
N ASN A 312 2.33 -23.28 -6.89
CA ASN A 312 3.79 -23.19 -7.05
C ASN A 312 4.26 -22.76 -8.45
N CYS A 313 3.64 -21.73 -9.03
CA CYS A 313 3.95 -21.23 -10.38
C CYS A 313 5.43 -20.83 -10.57
N HIS A 314 6.09 -20.32 -9.52
CA HIS A 314 7.54 -20.08 -9.50
C HIS A 314 8.43 -21.30 -9.82
N LEU A 315 7.90 -22.54 -9.76
CA LEU A 315 8.64 -23.75 -10.14
C LEU A 315 8.55 -24.07 -11.65
N ALA A 316 7.71 -23.35 -12.40
CA ALA A 316 7.47 -23.57 -13.82
C ALA A 316 7.61 -22.28 -14.65
N LEU A 317 8.63 -21.47 -14.35
CA LEU A 317 8.87 -20.17 -14.99
C LEU A 317 9.00 -20.25 -16.52
N SER A 318 9.58 -21.34 -17.05
CA SER A 318 9.71 -21.55 -18.50
C SER A 318 8.37 -21.68 -19.24
N TRP A 319 7.29 -22.04 -18.53
CA TRP A 319 5.94 -22.15 -19.07
C TRP A 319 5.12 -20.86 -18.89
N MET A 320 5.58 -19.92 -18.06
CA MET A 320 4.85 -18.69 -17.79
C MET A 320 4.50 -17.85 -19.04
N PRO A 321 5.33 -17.76 -20.09
CA PRO A 321 4.94 -17.07 -21.33
C PRO A 321 3.74 -17.71 -22.04
N MET A 322 3.52 -19.01 -21.86
CA MET A 322 2.33 -19.69 -22.38
C MET A 322 1.12 -19.40 -21.50
N LEU A 323 1.28 -19.37 -20.18
CA LEU A 323 0.22 -18.98 -19.25
C LEU A 323 -0.25 -17.54 -19.49
N GLU A 324 0.69 -16.63 -19.74
CA GLU A 324 0.41 -15.23 -20.11
C GLU A 324 -0.52 -15.15 -21.33
N LYS A 325 -0.17 -15.86 -22.42
CA LYS A 325 -1.04 -15.95 -23.61
C LYS A 325 -2.42 -16.53 -23.30
N LEU A 326 -2.50 -17.54 -22.43
CA LEU A 326 -3.80 -18.10 -22.02
C LEU A 326 -4.64 -17.09 -21.25
N VAL A 327 -4.03 -16.29 -20.38
CA VAL A 327 -4.71 -15.22 -19.63
C VAL A 327 -5.17 -14.11 -20.56
N GLU A 328 -4.33 -13.68 -21.50
CA GLU A 328 -4.69 -12.67 -22.51
C GLU A 328 -5.89 -13.11 -23.35
N ASN A 329 -5.93 -14.38 -23.77
CA ASN A 329 -7.05 -14.94 -24.55
C ASN A 329 -8.37 -15.00 -23.77
N LEU A 330 -8.38 -14.92 -22.44
CA LEU A 330 -9.63 -14.84 -21.66
C LEU A 330 -10.45 -13.59 -22.02
N ALA A 331 -9.79 -12.53 -22.51
CA ALA A 331 -10.48 -11.35 -23.00
C ALA A 331 -11.33 -11.62 -24.24
N THR A 332 -10.87 -12.50 -25.13
CA THR A 332 -11.54 -12.86 -26.40
C THR A 332 -12.44 -14.08 -26.30
N ASP A 333 -12.09 -15.05 -25.46
CA ASP A 333 -12.72 -16.38 -25.44
C ASP A 333 -14.08 -16.44 -24.73
N GLU A 334 -14.55 -15.31 -24.17
CA GLU A 334 -15.80 -15.22 -23.37
C GLU A 334 -15.98 -16.40 -22.39
N PRO A 335 -15.14 -16.50 -21.35
CA PRO A 335 -15.14 -17.65 -20.46
C PRO A 335 -16.48 -17.84 -19.76
N HIS A 336 -16.83 -19.10 -19.49
CA HIS A 336 -18.03 -19.46 -18.73
C HIS A 336 -18.13 -18.66 -17.42
N ALA A 337 -19.34 -18.20 -17.06
CA ALA A 337 -19.56 -17.26 -15.94
C ALA A 337 -18.99 -17.74 -14.58
N GLU A 338 -18.97 -19.05 -14.35
CA GLU A 338 -18.44 -19.69 -13.14
C GLU A 338 -16.90 -19.87 -13.14
N PHE A 339 -16.23 -19.75 -14.28
CA PHE A 339 -14.79 -19.99 -14.40
C PHE A 339 -13.99 -19.03 -13.51
N ARG A 340 -13.01 -19.58 -12.79
CA ARG A 340 -12.01 -18.80 -12.04
C ARG A 340 -10.64 -19.45 -12.14
N LEU A 341 -9.63 -18.63 -12.41
CA LEU A 341 -8.23 -19.02 -12.42
C LEU A 341 -7.55 -18.55 -11.14
N TRP A 342 -7.06 -19.50 -10.37
CA TRP A 342 -6.30 -19.27 -9.15
C TRP A 342 -4.85 -19.70 -9.35
N LEU A 343 -3.92 -18.87 -8.91
CA LEU A 343 -2.48 -19.11 -9.01
C LEU A 343 -1.87 -19.00 -7.62
N SER A 344 -0.84 -19.78 -7.30
CA SER A 344 0.03 -19.49 -6.16
C SER A 344 1.50 -19.43 -6.56
N SER A 345 2.23 -18.49 -5.99
CA SER A 345 3.66 -18.33 -6.24
C SER A 345 4.37 -17.67 -5.08
N SER A 346 5.58 -18.13 -4.77
CA SER A 346 6.56 -17.33 -4.03
C SER A 346 6.96 -16.11 -4.89
N PRO A 347 7.31 -14.97 -4.28
CA PRO A 347 7.82 -13.80 -5.00
C PRO A 347 8.97 -14.16 -5.94
N ASN A 348 8.89 -13.72 -7.19
CA ASN A 348 9.90 -14.01 -8.21
C ASN A 348 9.86 -12.93 -9.31
N ALA A 349 11.01 -12.34 -9.63
CA ALA A 349 11.13 -11.29 -10.64
C ALA A 349 10.86 -11.76 -12.08
N ALA A 350 10.95 -13.06 -12.36
CA ALA A 350 10.64 -13.63 -13.67
C ALA A 350 9.15 -14.00 -13.83
N PHE A 351 8.31 -13.76 -12.81
CA PHE A 351 6.87 -13.95 -12.95
C PHE A 351 6.29 -12.87 -13.89
N PRO A 352 5.43 -13.23 -14.87
CA PRO A 352 4.96 -12.26 -15.86
C PRO A 352 4.22 -11.08 -15.24
N ILE A 353 4.70 -9.87 -15.58
CA ILE A 353 4.13 -8.61 -15.11
C ILE A 353 2.68 -8.46 -15.59
N SER A 354 2.38 -8.86 -16.82
CA SER A 354 1.02 -8.84 -17.41
C SER A 354 0.01 -9.61 -16.56
N ILE A 355 0.36 -10.81 -16.10
CA ILE A 355 -0.51 -11.63 -15.22
C ILE A 355 -0.70 -10.92 -13.88
N LEU A 356 0.36 -10.34 -13.31
CA LEU A 356 0.25 -9.59 -12.03
C LEU A 356 -0.58 -8.32 -12.16
N GLN A 357 -0.47 -7.63 -13.29
CA GLN A 357 -1.23 -6.43 -13.61
C GLN A 357 -2.73 -6.74 -13.83
N ALA A 358 -3.02 -7.82 -14.57
CA ALA A 358 -4.39 -8.29 -14.81
C ALA A 358 -5.04 -8.97 -13.59
N GLY A 359 -4.23 -9.47 -12.65
CA GLY A 359 -4.69 -10.26 -11.52
C GLY A 359 -4.87 -9.47 -10.21
N ILE A 360 -5.70 -10.03 -9.33
CA ILE A 360 -5.81 -9.60 -7.93
C ILE A 360 -4.81 -10.40 -7.11
N LYS A 361 -3.91 -9.70 -6.42
CA LYS A 361 -2.89 -10.30 -5.56
C LYS A 361 -3.45 -10.46 -4.14
N ILE A 362 -3.12 -11.59 -3.52
CA ILE A 362 -3.56 -11.96 -2.20
C ILE A 362 -2.34 -12.49 -1.43
N THR A 363 -2.02 -11.90 -0.29
CA THR A 363 -0.99 -12.45 0.60
C THR A 363 -1.64 -13.19 1.74
N THR A 364 -1.30 -14.47 1.91
CA THR A 364 -1.72 -15.30 3.04
C THR A 364 -0.59 -15.35 4.06
N GLU A 365 -0.54 -14.36 4.97
CA GLU A 365 0.35 -14.38 6.12
C GLU A 365 -0.44 -14.61 7.41
N PRO A 366 0.13 -15.31 8.41
CA PRO A 366 -0.43 -15.28 9.75
C PRO A 366 -0.42 -13.82 10.26
N PRO A 367 -1.52 -13.32 10.84
CA PRO A 367 -1.58 -11.97 11.36
C PRO A 367 -0.47 -11.73 12.38
N LYS A 368 0.21 -10.58 12.32
CA LYS A 368 1.17 -10.18 13.33
C LYS A 368 0.46 -9.54 14.52
N GLY A 369 0.79 -10.01 15.73
CA GLY A 369 0.25 -9.49 16.99
C GLY A 369 -1.01 -10.20 17.49
N ILE A 370 -1.21 -10.15 18.81
CA ILE A 370 -2.29 -10.86 19.51
C ILE A 370 -3.66 -10.36 19.06
N ARG A 371 -3.86 -9.03 18.97
CA ARG A 371 -5.15 -8.43 18.58
C ARG A 371 -5.60 -8.89 17.18
N ALA A 372 -4.70 -8.88 16.19
CA ALA A 372 -5.00 -9.29 14.83
C ALA A 372 -5.30 -10.80 14.76
N ASN A 373 -4.54 -11.62 15.49
CA ASN A 373 -4.80 -13.04 15.62
C ASN A 373 -6.15 -13.34 16.28
N MET A 374 -6.50 -12.64 17.35
CA MET A 374 -7.82 -12.78 18.00
C MET A 374 -8.96 -12.34 17.08
N LYS A 375 -8.82 -11.21 16.37
CA LYS A 375 -9.80 -10.77 15.36
C LYS A 375 -10.01 -11.86 14.29
N ARG A 376 -8.93 -12.46 13.77
CA ARG A 376 -9.00 -13.56 12.80
C ARG A 376 -9.73 -14.79 13.38
N LEU A 377 -9.32 -15.25 14.56
CA LEU A 377 -9.94 -16.42 15.22
C LEU A 377 -11.43 -16.19 15.49
N TYR A 378 -11.81 -15.01 15.96
CA TYR A 378 -13.21 -14.66 16.20
C TYR A 378 -14.06 -14.73 14.92
N HIS A 379 -13.53 -14.33 13.77
CA HIS A 379 -14.23 -14.44 12.49
C HIS A 379 -14.34 -15.89 12.01
N LEU A 380 -13.35 -16.74 12.30
CA LEU A 380 -13.40 -18.18 11.96
C LEU A 380 -14.48 -18.93 12.77
N ILE A 381 -14.83 -18.46 13.95
CA ILE A 381 -15.83 -19.10 14.82
C ILE A 381 -17.29 -18.83 14.36
N LYS A 382 -17.53 -17.92 13.42
CA LYS A 382 -18.90 -17.54 12.98
C LYS A 382 -19.60 -18.54 12.04
N VAL A 383 -19.16 -19.79 11.94
CA VAL A 383 -19.90 -20.83 11.21
C VAL A 383 -20.03 -22.09 12.07
N SER A 384 -21.10 -22.11 12.87
CA SER A 384 -21.90 -23.29 13.19
C SER A 384 -23.33 -22.82 13.51
N PRO A 385 -24.23 -22.66 12.52
CA PRO A 385 -25.64 -22.78 12.81
C PRO A 385 -25.92 -24.26 13.09
N ASP A 386 -26.42 -24.56 14.29
CA ASP A 386 -27.00 -25.87 14.62
C ASP A 386 -28.13 -26.27 13.65
#